data_AF-A0A674K530-F1
#
_entry.id   AF-A0A674K530-F1
#
_cell.length_a   1.000
_cell.length_b   1.000
_cell.length_c   1.000
_cell.angle_alpha   90.00
_cell.angle_beta   90.00
_cell.angle_gamma   90.00
#
_symmetry.space_group_name_H-M   'P 1'
#
loop_
_entity.id
_entity.type
_entity.pdbx_description
1 polymer ?
#
loop_
_entity_poly.entity_id
_entity_poly.type
_entity_poly.pdbx_seq_one_letter_code
_entity_poly.pdbx_strand_id
1 'polypeptide(L)'
;KLLDIWHQIGIKEEMQLERMQAVKQHIEDLLNEMITEECQLKERIESSIERRKKELTSLRNELSLDPYLAEEGISILQMEKDLRLALDATLKEKNERLEELKQLQQQDEKLCAELFVTPYYIPTGSIPSRLQLEELKEHVRMRSDEKKQRLEVFLKLRNEIRQYNEEIGHTPDSTLEKEALSDDEEPFCLTNKNIEALQTLVNKVRFLRLSSCAWCSLRARARPGEQRECLFSPFFFAYMRQPSGF
;
A
#
# COMPACT_ATOMS: atom_id res chain seq x y z
N LYS A 1 57.20 56.19 5.96
CA LYS A 1 56.49 56.77 7.14
C LYS A 1 57.12 56.37 8.47
N LEU A 2 57.09 55.09 8.90
CA LEU A 2 57.71 54.69 10.19
C LEU A 2 59.23 54.97 10.24
N LEU A 3 59.94 54.61 9.17
CA LEU A 3 61.37 54.92 9.00
C LEU A 3 61.65 56.42 9.10
N ASP A 4 60.85 57.25 8.42
CA ASP A 4 61.00 58.72 8.44
C ASP A 4 60.82 59.30 9.86
N ILE A 5 59.84 58.77 10.62
CA ILE A 5 59.59 59.17 12.01
C ILE A 5 60.75 58.73 12.91
N TRP A 6 61.25 57.50 12.75
CA TRP A 6 62.39 57.00 13.54
C TRP A 6 63.67 57.78 13.27
N HIS A 7 63.88 58.20 12.01
CA HIS A 7 64.98 59.07 11.63
C HIS A 7 64.86 60.45 12.30
N GLN A 8 63.66 61.05 12.30
CA GLN A 8 63.40 62.33 12.97
C GLN A 8 63.58 62.29 14.50
N ILE A 9 63.26 61.16 15.14
CA ILE A 9 63.40 60.97 16.59
C ILE A 9 64.85 60.61 16.98
N GLY A 10 65.66 60.12 16.05
CA GLY A 10 67.05 59.68 16.31
C GLY A 10 67.15 58.26 16.88
N ILE A 11 66.23 57.36 16.52
CA ILE A 11 66.26 55.96 16.97
C ILE A 11 67.35 55.20 16.23
N LYS A 12 68.23 54.50 16.96
CA LYS A 12 69.31 53.69 16.38
C LYS A 12 68.74 52.53 15.54
N GLU A 13 69.47 52.14 14.49
CA GLU A 13 69.08 51.08 13.56
C GLU A 13 68.76 49.74 14.26
N GLU A 14 69.50 49.38 15.31
CA GLU A 14 69.24 48.17 16.12
C GLU A 14 67.81 48.15 16.68
N MET A 15 67.36 49.26 17.28
CA MET A 15 65.98 49.37 17.81
C MET A 15 64.93 49.44 16.70
N GLN A 16 65.27 50.00 15.54
CA GLN A 16 64.38 49.98 14.37
C GLN A 16 64.19 48.54 13.87
N LEU A 17 65.27 47.76 13.82
CA LEU A 17 65.25 46.36 13.44
C LEU A 17 64.40 45.53 14.40
N GLU A 18 64.54 45.71 15.71
CA GLU A 18 63.70 45.04 16.72
C GLU A 18 62.22 45.35 16.52
N ARG A 19 61.87 46.62 16.29
CA ARG A 19 60.48 47.03 16.03
C ARG A 19 59.93 46.44 14.73
N MET A 20 60.73 46.41 13.68
CA MET A 20 60.35 45.78 12.40
C MET A 20 60.19 44.27 12.55
N GLN A 21 61.05 43.63 13.35
CA GLN A 21 60.96 42.20 13.65
C GLN A 21 59.68 41.87 14.44
N ALA A 22 59.30 42.71 15.41
CA ALA A 22 58.02 42.56 16.12
C ALA A 22 56.81 42.69 15.19
N VAL A 23 56.81 43.67 14.28
CA VAL A 23 55.75 43.83 13.27
C VAL A 23 55.69 42.61 12.34
N LYS A 24 56.85 42.14 11.87
CA LYS A 24 56.95 40.93 11.03
C LYS A 24 56.37 39.73 11.77
N GLN A 25 56.75 39.52 13.04
CA GLN A 25 56.25 38.42 13.84
C GLN A 25 54.72 38.46 13.97
N HIS A 26 54.14 39.63 14.27
CA HIS A 26 52.68 39.76 14.35
C HIS A 26 51.96 39.42 13.03
N ILE A 27 52.54 39.80 11.89
CA ILE A 27 51.99 39.45 10.57
C ILE A 27 52.11 37.94 10.33
N GLU A 28 53.26 37.34 10.66
CA GLU A 28 53.48 35.89 10.52
C GLU A 28 52.53 35.09 11.42
N ASP A 29 52.33 35.51 12.67
CA ASP A 29 51.41 34.88 13.61
C ASP A 29 49.97 34.90 13.06
N LEU A 30 49.50 36.08 12.60
CA LEU A 30 48.16 36.21 12.02
C LEU A 30 47.98 35.36 10.76
N LEU A 31 48.97 35.32 9.86
CA LEU A 31 48.92 34.49 8.67
C LEU A 31 48.87 33.00 9.02
N ASN A 32 49.65 32.57 10.01
CA ASN A 32 49.66 31.18 10.47
C ASN A 32 48.31 30.80 11.09
N GLU A 33 47.68 31.69 11.86
CA GLU A 33 46.33 31.49 12.39
C GLU A 33 45.32 31.31 11.25
N MET A 34 45.28 32.22 10.28
CA MET A 34 44.39 32.13 9.12
C MET A 34 44.59 30.84 8.32
N ILE A 35 45.85 30.46 8.04
CA ILE A 35 46.17 29.22 7.34
C ILE A 35 45.69 28.00 8.13
N THR A 36 45.87 28.02 9.45
CA THR A 36 45.44 26.94 10.34
C THR A 36 43.92 26.78 10.31
N GLU A 37 43.18 27.88 10.38
CA GLU A 37 41.71 27.87 10.30
C GLU A 37 41.20 27.31 8.97
N GLU A 38 41.78 27.75 7.85
CA GLU A 38 41.37 27.29 6.52
C GLU A 38 41.74 25.82 6.29
N CYS A 39 42.89 25.36 6.78
CA CYS A 39 43.26 23.94 6.76
C CYS A 39 42.25 23.10 7.55
N GLN A 40 41.87 23.53 8.75
CA GLN A 40 40.88 22.84 9.57
C GLN A 40 39.49 22.82 8.91
N LEU A 41 39.08 23.92 8.27
CA LEU A 41 37.83 23.99 7.52
C LEU A 41 37.83 22.98 6.36
N LYS A 42 38.93 22.94 5.60
CA LYS A 42 39.11 21.97 4.51
C LYS A 42 39.01 20.53 5.00
N GLU A 43 39.74 20.17 6.05
CA GLU A 43 39.71 18.82 6.64
C GLU A 43 38.30 18.41 7.11
N ARG A 44 37.55 19.37 7.70
CA ARG A 44 36.15 19.15 8.10
C ARG A 44 35.25 18.88 6.91
N ILE A 45 35.42 19.60 5.80
CA ILE A 45 34.63 19.39 4.58
C ILE A 45 34.96 18.03 3.97
N GLU A 46 36.25 17.68 3.85
CA GLU A 46 36.69 16.37 3.35
C GLU A 46 36.15 15.21 4.19
N SER A 47 36.20 15.35 5.53
CA SER A 47 35.62 14.37 6.44
C SER A 47 34.10 14.24 6.27
N SER A 48 33.39 15.35 6.03
CA SER A 48 31.95 15.34 5.74
C SER A 48 31.64 14.60 4.45
N ILE A 49 32.41 14.86 3.38
CA ILE A 49 32.30 14.20 2.08
C ILE A 49 32.46 12.69 2.24
N GLU A 50 33.51 12.22 2.91
CA GLU A 50 33.78 10.79 3.06
C GLU A 50 32.70 10.07 3.86
N ARG A 51 32.19 10.70 4.93
CA ARG A 51 31.05 10.18 5.68
C ARG A 51 29.80 10.07 4.81
N ARG A 52 29.45 11.13 4.06
CA ARG A 52 28.25 11.15 3.22
C ARG A 52 28.34 10.17 2.06
N LYS A 53 29.52 9.99 1.44
CA LYS A 53 29.74 8.95 0.42
C LYS A 53 29.42 7.56 0.95
N LYS A 54 29.92 7.22 2.15
CA LYS A 54 29.64 5.92 2.80
C LYS A 54 28.15 5.76 3.08
N GLU A 55 27.51 6.78 3.64
CA GLU A 55 26.09 6.77 3.96
C GLU A 55 25.23 6.59 2.70
N LEU A 56 25.50 7.39 1.66
CA LEU A 56 24.81 7.31 0.37
C LEU A 56 25.02 5.95 -0.30
N THR A 57 26.22 5.38 -0.22
CA THR A 57 26.53 4.06 -0.77
C THR A 57 25.72 2.97 -0.07
N SER A 58 25.69 2.97 1.28
CA SER A 58 24.87 2.04 2.06
C SER A 58 23.40 2.16 1.69
N LEU A 59 22.88 3.38 1.65
CA LEU A 59 21.47 3.63 1.38
C LEU A 59 21.06 3.23 -0.04
N ARG A 60 21.90 3.49 -1.05
CA ARG A 60 21.63 3.08 -2.44
C ARG A 60 21.69 1.56 -2.59
N ASN A 61 22.60 0.89 -1.87
CA ASN A 61 22.63 -0.58 -1.82
C ASN A 61 21.36 -1.16 -1.18
N GLU A 62 20.90 -0.59 -0.06
CA GLU A 62 19.63 -0.99 0.58
C GLU A 62 18.44 -0.85 -0.37
N LEU A 63 18.44 0.19 -1.22
CA LEU A 63 17.39 0.46 -2.21
C LEU A 63 17.58 -0.30 -3.54
N SER A 64 18.66 -1.08 -3.68
CA SER A 64 19.08 -1.72 -4.92
C SER A 64 19.19 -0.73 -6.10
N LEU A 65 19.71 0.46 -5.84
CA LEU A 65 19.99 1.49 -6.84
C LEU A 65 21.43 1.39 -7.32
N ASP A 66 21.68 1.83 -8.56
CA ASP A 66 23.04 1.95 -9.10
C ASP A 66 23.92 2.81 -8.19
N PRO A 67 25.25 2.60 -8.15
CA PRO A 67 26.16 3.45 -7.39
C PRO A 67 26.04 4.94 -7.76
N TYR A 68 26.27 5.83 -6.80
CA TYR A 68 26.33 7.26 -7.09
C TYR A 68 27.62 7.61 -7.83
N LEU A 69 27.49 8.19 -9.03
CA LEU A 69 28.60 8.68 -9.82
C LEU A 69 28.81 10.16 -9.52
N ALA A 70 29.85 10.45 -8.74
CA ALA A 70 30.24 11.81 -8.44
C ALA A 70 30.93 12.44 -9.66
N GLU A 71 30.61 13.70 -9.97
CA GLU A 71 31.29 14.45 -11.01
C GLU A 71 32.74 14.72 -10.60
N GLU A 72 33.68 14.44 -11.51
CA GLU A 72 35.10 14.67 -11.28
C GLU A 72 35.47 16.14 -11.55
N GLY A 73 36.51 16.64 -10.88
CA GLY A 73 37.04 17.99 -11.12
C GLY A 73 36.24 19.14 -10.48
N ILE A 74 35.18 18.86 -9.73
CA ILE A 74 34.43 19.89 -8.98
C ILE A 74 35.10 20.25 -7.65
N SER A 75 34.77 21.44 -7.12
CA SER A 75 35.28 21.87 -5.81
C SER A 75 34.75 21.01 -4.66
N ILE A 76 35.49 20.92 -3.55
CA ILE A 76 35.06 20.15 -2.35
C ILE A 76 33.74 20.67 -1.77
N LEU A 77 33.48 21.98 -1.84
CA LEU A 77 32.22 22.57 -1.38
C LEU A 77 31.04 22.13 -2.26
N GLN A 78 31.26 22.10 -3.59
CA GLN A 78 30.23 21.65 -4.52
C GLN A 78 29.97 20.14 -4.36
N MET A 79 31.03 19.33 -4.23
CA MET A 79 30.93 17.90 -3.93
C MET A 79 30.13 17.61 -2.64
N GLU A 80 30.40 18.34 -1.55
CA GLU A 80 29.66 18.18 -0.29
C GLU A 80 28.17 18.50 -0.47
N LYS A 81 27.88 19.60 -1.18
CA LYS A 81 26.51 20.01 -1.48
C LYS A 81 25.77 18.96 -2.30
N ASP A 82 26.39 18.42 -3.34
CA ASP A 82 25.76 17.44 -4.24
C ASP A 82 25.52 16.12 -3.53
N LEU A 83 26.48 15.66 -2.71
CA LEU A 83 26.29 14.48 -1.87
C LEU A 83 25.14 14.67 -0.87
N ARG A 84 24.99 15.85 -0.28
CA ARG A 84 23.86 16.16 0.62
C ARG A 84 22.53 16.08 -0.13
N LEU A 85 22.42 16.73 -1.30
CA LEU A 85 21.20 16.69 -2.11
C LEU A 85 20.86 15.27 -2.58
N ALA A 86 21.86 14.50 -3.00
CA ALA A 86 21.68 13.10 -3.40
C ALA A 86 21.22 12.23 -2.23
N LEU A 87 21.79 12.43 -1.04
CA LEU A 87 21.38 11.72 0.17
C LEU A 87 19.94 12.05 0.57
N ASP A 88 19.58 13.34 0.57
CA ASP A 88 18.21 13.79 0.88
C ASP A 88 17.19 13.18 -0.10
N ALA A 89 17.50 13.18 -1.40
CA ALA A 89 16.65 12.57 -2.42
C ALA A 89 16.51 11.05 -2.25
N THR A 90 17.60 10.37 -1.91
CA THR A 90 17.61 8.91 -1.72
C THR A 90 16.85 8.52 -0.45
N LEU A 91 16.98 9.30 0.64
CA LEU A 91 16.19 9.10 1.86
C LEU A 91 14.70 9.35 1.62
N LYS A 92 14.37 10.36 0.83
CA LYS A 92 13.00 10.63 0.42
C LYS A 92 12.41 9.43 -0.32
N GLU A 93 13.13 8.88 -1.30
CA GLU A 93 12.67 7.69 -2.01
C GLU A 93 12.47 6.48 -1.09
N LYS A 94 13.38 6.22 -0.15
CA LYS A 94 13.22 5.17 0.87
C LYS A 94 11.92 5.33 1.65
N ASN A 95 11.65 6.54 2.13
CA ASN A 95 10.45 6.81 2.93
C ASN A 95 9.17 6.68 2.09
N GLU A 96 9.20 7.15 0.84
CA GLU A 96 8.07 7.00 -0.09
C GLU A 96 7.76 5.52 -0.36
N ARG A 97 8.78 4.69 -0.64
CA ARG A 97 8.60 3.25 -0.87
C ARG A 97 8.04 2.51 0.35
N LEU A 98 8.47 2.88 1.55
CA LEU A 98 7.99 2.26 2.80
C LEU A 98 6.55 2.67 3.14
N GLU A 99 6.19 3.93 2.92
CA GLU A 99 4.82 4.40 3.13
C GLU A 99 3.87 3.79 2.09
N GLU A 100 4.30 3.71 0.84
CA GLU A 100 3.55 3.05 -0.24
C GLU A 100 3.32 1.56 0.07
N LEU A 101 4.35 0.85 0.52
CA LEU A 101 4.23 -0.55 0.97
C LEU A 101 3.17 -0.70 2.05
N LYS A 102 3.24 0.13 3.10
CA LYS A 102 2.32 0.08 4.24
C LYS A 102 0.87 0.28 3.79
N GLN A 103 0.62 1.26 2.92
CA GLN A 103 -0.72 1.53 2.40
C GLN A 103 -1.25 0.37 1.55
N LEU A 104 -0.40 -0.21 0.69
CA LEU A 104 -0.79 -1.34 -0.13
C LEU A 104 -1.04 -2.61 0.67
N GLN A 105 -0.20 -2.91 1.66
CA GLN A 105 -0.39 -4.05 2.58
C GLN A 105 -1.69 -3.91 3.36
N GLN A 106 -2.00 -2.71 3.88
CA GLN A 106 -3.27 -2.48 4.58
C GLN A 106 -4.49 -2.70 3.68
N GLN A 107 -4.41 -2.27 2.41
CA GLN A 107 -5.48 -2.50 1.44
C GLN A 107 -5.61 -3.98 1.08
N ASP A 108 -4.49 -4.66 0.86
CA ASP A 108 -4.44 -6.07 0.53
C ASP A 108 -5.01 -6.93 1.67
N GLU A 109 -4.54 -6.73 2.89
CA GLU A 109 -5.02 -7.43 4.09
C GLU A 109 -6.54 -7.30 4.25
N LYS A 110 -7.08 -6.09 4.05
CA LYS A 110 -8.52 -5.85 4.12
C LYS A 110 -9.27 -6.62 3.03
N LEU A 111 -8.83 -6.54 1.78
CA LEU A 111 -9.47 -7.24 0.66
C LEU A 111 -9.40 -8.76 0.84
N CYS A 112 -8.24 -9.27 1.26
CA CYS A 112 -8.00 -10.68 1.47
C CYS A 112 -8.82 -11.24 2.65
N ALA A 113 -9.01 -10.46 3.72
CA ALA A 113 -9.91 -10.82 4.82
C ALA A 113 -11.37 -10.97 4.35
N GLU A 114 -11.87 -10.02 3.53
CA GLU A 114 -13.24 -10.06 2.99
C GLU A 114 -13.43 -11.19 1.95
N LEU A 115 -12.40 -11.50 1.17
CA LEU A 115 -12.42 -12.56 0.16
C LEU A 115 -12.07 -13.95 0.70
N PHE A 116 -11.63 -14.04 1.97
CA PHE A 116 -11.10 -15.24 2.61
C PHE A 116 -9.95 -15.89 1.83
N VAL A 117 -8.99 -15.05 1.40
CA VAL A 117 -7.77 -15.50 0.72
C VAL A 117 -6.54 -15.01 1.50
N THR A 118 -5.37 -15.59 1.22
CA THR A 118 -4.12 -15.17 1.85
C THR A 118 -3.60 -13.87 1.23
N PRO A 119 -3.18 -12.88 2.05
CA PRO A 119 -2.49 -11.69 1.57
C PRO A 119 -1.22 -11.99 0.78
N TYR A 120 -0.81 -11.04 -0.05
CA TYR A 120 0.45 -11.07 -0.77
C TYR A 120 1.63 -10.90 0.18
N TYR A 121 2.62 -11.80 0.09
CA TYR A 121 3.77 -11.80 1.00
C TYR A 121 4.90 -10.90 0.49
N ILE A 122 5.32 -9.96 1.34
CA ILE A 122 6.56 -9.20 1.17
C ILE A 122 7.44 -9.42 2.41
N PRO A 123 8.72 -9.82 2.24
CA PRO A 123 9.63 -9.99 3.36
C PRO A 123 9.73 -8.75 4.25
N THR A 124 9.47 -8.93 5.54
CA THR A 124 9.64 -7.86 6.54
C THR A 124 11.11 -7.54 6.76
N GLY A 125 11.42 -6.26 6.93
CA GLY A 125 12.77 -5.79 7.27
C GLY A 125 13.66 -5.43 6.08
N SER A 126 13.21 -5.67 4.85
CA SER A 126 13.84 -5.17 3.61
C SER A 126 13.04 -4.03 3.01
N ILE A 127 13.71 -3.07 2.36
CA ILE A 127 13.02 -2.04 1.58
C ILE A 127 12.56 -2.66 0.25
N PRO A 128 11.28 -2.54 -0.12
CA PRO A 128 10.79 -3.13 -1.35
C PRO A 128 11.39 -2.43 -2.57
N SER A 129 11.66 -3.20 -3.62
CA SER A 129 12.00 -2.66 -4.93
C SER A 129 10.75 -2.04 -5.59
N ARG A 130 10.97 -1.18 -6.59
CA ARG A 130 9.85 -0.63 -7.37
C ARG A 130 9.04 -1.73 -8.05
N LEU A 131 9.69 -2.78 -8.53
CA LEU A 131 9.00 -3.93 -9.13
C LEU A 131 8.08 -4.63 -8.13
N GLN A 132 8.56 -4.89 -6.91
CA GLN A 132 7.75 -5.52 -5.85
C GLN A 132 6.53 -4.68 -5.47
N LEU A 133 6.67 -3.35 -5.44
CA LEU A 133 5.55 -2.45 -5.18
C LEU A 133 4.52 -2.49 -6.31
N GLU A 134 4.96 -2.52 -7.57
CA GLU A 134 4.06 -2.66 -8.72
C GLU A 134 3.34 -4.01 -8.75
N GLU A 135 4.04 -5.10 -8.42
CA GLU A 135 3.43 -6.43 -8.28
C GLU A 135 2.35 -6.45 -7.20
N LEU A 136 2.60 -5.80 -6.05
CA LEU A 136 1.61 -5.68 -4.99
C LEU A 136 0.42 -4.79 -5.40
N LYS A 137 0.65 -3.68 -6.09
CA LYS A 137 -0.43 -2.84 -6.65
C LYS A 137 -1.31 -3.64 -7.60
N GLU A 138 -0.69 -4.41 -8.50
CA GLU A 138 -1.42 -5.25 -9.44
C GLU A 138 -2.24 -6.31 -8.69
N HIS A 139 -1.66 -6.93 -7.66
CA HIS A 139 -2.38 -7.87 -6.80
C HIS A 139 -3.62 -7.23 -6.15
N VAL A 140 -3.45 -6.06 -5.50
CA VAL A 140 -4.54 -5.31 -4.88
C VAL A 140 -5.63 -4.96 -5.91
N ARG A 141 -5.24 -4.54 -7.12
CA ARG A 141 -6.19 -4.26 -8.21
C ARG A 141 -6.98 -5.52 -8.59
N MET A 142 -6.30 -6.64 -8.84
CA MET A 142 -6.94 -7.90 -9.18
C MET A 142 -7.92 -8.36 -8.09
N ARG A 143 -7.54 -8.24 -6.81
CA ARG A 143 -8.42 -8.58 -5.67
C ARG A 143 -9.62 -7.66 -5.56
N SER A 144 -9.43 -6.37 -5.78
CA SER A 144 -10.52 -5.39 -5.79
C SER A 144 -11.55 -5.71 -6.89
N ASP A 145 -11.07 -6.04 -8.09
CA ASP A 145 -11.95 -6.37 -9.21
C ASP A 145 -12.63 -7.73 -9.04
N GLU A 146 -11.93 -8.73 -8.49
CA GLU A 146 -12.53 -10.01 -8.09
C GLU A 146 -13.64 -9.81 -7.05
N LYS A 147 -13.42 -8.98 -6.03
CA LYS A 147 -14.45 -8.63 -5.03
C LYS A 147 -15.69 -8.01 -5.68
N LYS A 148 -15.50 -7.04 -6.58
CA LYS A 148 -16.61 -6.40 -7.31
C LYS A 148 -17.40 -7.43 -8.12
N GLN A 149 -16.69 -8.29 -8.86
CA GLN A 149 -17.31 -9.33 -9.68
C GLN A 149 -18.11 -10.32 -8.81
N ARG A 150 -17.54 -10.80 -7.71
CA ARG A 150 -18.24 -11.72 -6.79
C ARG A 150 -19.46 -11.05 -6.14
N LEU A 151 -19.36 -9.77 -5.78
CA LEU A 151 -20.47 -9.00 -5.23
C LEU A 151 -21.60 -8.83 -6.24
N GLU A 152 -21.29 -8.52 -7.50
CA GLU A 152 -22.29 -8.41 -8.57
C GLU A 152 -23.02 -9.73 -8.80
N VAL A 153 -22.27 -10.83 -8.88
CA VAL A 153 -22.84 -12.18 -8.99
C VAL A 153 -23.72 -12.51 -7.78
N PHE A 154 -23.24 -12.22 -6.56
CA PHE A 154 -24.01 -12.43 -5.33
C PHE A 154 -25.34 -11.67 -5.35
N LEU A 155 -25.32 -10.37 -5.65
CA LEU A 155 -26.53 -9.54 -5.67
C LEU A 155 -27.53 -10.03 -6.72
N LYS A 156 -27.05 -10.46 -7.88
CA LYS A 156 -27.90 -11.06 -8.91
C LYS A 156 -28.57 -12.33 -8.42
N LEU A 157 -27.79 -13.28 -7.88
CA LEU A 157 -28.32 -14.55 -7.37
C LEU A 157 -29.30 -14.32 -6.21
N ARG A 158 -28.97 -13.40 -5.30
CA ARG A 158 -29.82 -13.02 -4.16
C ARG A 158 -31.20 -12.52 -4.64
N ASN A 159 -31.22 -11.67 -5.67
CA ASN A 159 -32.46 -11.16 -6.24
C ASN A 159 -33.28 -12.25 -6.93
N GLU A 160 -32.64 -13.16 -7.67
CA GLU A 160 -33.33 -14.31 -8.29
C GLU A 160 -33.97 -15.23 -7.24
N ILE A 161 -33.25 -15.55 -6.16
CA ILE A 161 -33.78 -16.37 -5.05
C ILE A 161 -34.97 -15.67 -4.42
N ARG A 162 -34.85 -14.38 -4.10
CA ARG A 162 -35.94 -13.59 -3.49
C ARG A 162 -37.19 -13.60 -4.37
N GLN A 163 -37.03 -13.33 -5.66
CA GLN A 163 -38.13 -13.34 -6.61
C GLN A 163 -38.81 -14.72 -6.69
N TYR A 164 -38.04 -15.80 -6.84
CA TYR A 164 -38.64 -17.13 -6.93
C TYR A 164 -39.32 -17.56 -5.63
N ASN A 165 -38.75 -17.21 -4.47
CA ASN A 165 -39.35 -17.47 -3.16
C ASN A 165 -40.68 -16.73 -2.98
N GLU A 166 -40.75 -15.46 -3.38
CA GLU A 166 -41.99 -14.67 -3.38
C GLU A 166 -43.05 -15.30 -4.29
N GLU A 167 -42.69 -15.69 -5.53
CA GLU A 167 -43.61 -16.28 -6.50
C GLU A 167 -44.23 -17.61 -6.03
N ILE A 168 -43.47 -18.43 -5.30
CA ILE A 168 -43.95 -19.73 -4.80
C ILE A 168 -44.45 -19.68 -3.35
N GLY A 169 -44.33 -18.54 -2.67
CA GLY A 169 -44.64 -18.39 -1.25
C GLY A 169 -43.72 -19.19 -0.32
N HIS A 170 -42.48 -19.45 -0.72
CA HIS A 170 -41.51 -20.22 0.08
C HIS A 170 -40.80 -19.32 1.07
N THR A 171 -40.84 -19.71 2.36
CA THR A 171 -40.04 -19.06 3.41
C THR A 171 -38.66 -19.71 3.52
N PRO A 172 -37.57 -18.92 3.51
CA PRO A 172 -36.20 -19.40 3.69
C PRO A 172 -36.03 -20.33 4.90
N ASP A 173 -35.56 -21.55 4.68
CA ASP A 173 -35.46 -22.57 5.73
C ASP A 173 -34.01 -22.90 6.13
N SER A 174 -33.12 -22.94 5.15
CA SER A 174 -31.71 -23.27 5.35
C SER A 174 -30.90 -22.10 5.90
N THR A 175 -29.83 -22.40 6.64
CA THR A 175 -28.90 -21.38 7.16
C THR A 175 -28.35 -20.51 6.03
N LEU A 176 -27.96 -21.14 4.91
CA LEU A 176 -27.45 -20.44 3.73
C LEU A 176 -28.48 -19.45 3.15
N GLU A 177 -29.75 -19.85 3.02
CA GLU A 177 -30.79 -18.96 2.51
C GLU A 177 -31.02 -17.77 3.44
N LYS A 178 -31.06 -18.01 4.75
CA LYS A 178 -31.25 -16.96 5.76
C LYS A 178 -30.08 -15.97 5.75
N GLU A 179 -28.85 -16.46 5.73
CA GLU A 179 -27.64 -15.64 5.65
C GLU A 179 -27.59 -14.84 4.34
N ALA A 180 -27.90 -15.46 3.20
CA ALA A 180 -27.81 -14.81 1.90
C ALA A 180 -28.93 -13.79 1.64
N LEU A 181 -30.10 -13.99 2.24
CA LEU A 181 -31.26 -13.12 2.07
C LEU A 181 -31.38 -12.06 3.16
N SER A 182 -30.61 -12.15 4.25
CA SER A 182 -30.64 -11.18 5.34
C SER A 182 -30.28 -9.76 4.87
N ASP A 183 -30.96 -8.78 5.44
CA ASP A 183 -30.69 -7.35 5.28
C ASP A 183 -29.74 -6.79 6.36
N ASP A 184 -29.20 -7.65 7.23
CA ASP A 184 -28.30 -7.27 8.32
C ASP A 184 -26.97 -6.66 7.84
N GLU A 185 -26.30 -5.92 8.73
CA GLU A 185 -25.03 -5.23 8.44
C GLU A 185 -23.83 -6.18 8.22
N GLU A 186 -23.91 -7.44 8.66
CA GLU A 186 -22.83 -8.41 8.43
C GLU A 186 -22.81 -8.86 6.96
N PRO A 187 -21.73 -8.57 6.22
CA PRO A 187 -21.68 -8.89 4.80
C PRO A 187 -21.59 -10.41 4.59
N PHE A 188 -22.46 -10.94 3.73
CA PHE A 188 -22.37 -12.33 3.28
C PHE A 188 -20.96 -12.66 2.76
N CYS A 189 -20.36 -13.74 3.25
CA CYS A 189 -19.00 -14.10 2.92
C CYS A 189 -18.88 -14.46 1.43
N LEU A 190 -18.20 -13.61 0.64
CA LEU A 190 -18.06 -13.74 -0.82
C LEU A 190 -17.00 -14.77 -1.24
N THR A 191 -16.98 -15.94 -0.61
CA THR A 191 -16.07 -17.03 -1.00
C THR A 191 -16.59 -17.73 -2.26
N ASN A 192 -15.69 -18.31 -3.07
CA ASN A 192 -16.11 -19.08 -4.26
C ASN A 192 -17.07 -20.21 -3.90
N LYS A 193 -16.81 -20.92 -2.79
CA LYS A 193 -17.69 -21.99 -2.29
C LYS A 193 -19.09 -21.47 -1.97
N ASN A 194 -19.20 -20.29 -1.37
CA ASN A 194 -20.50 -19.69 -1.05
C ASN A 194 -21.24 -19.23 -2.31
N ILE A 195 -20.53 -18.65 -3.29
CA ILE A 195 -21.13 -18.28 -4.58
C ILE A 195 -21.64 -19.53 -5.33
N GLU A 196 -20.88 -20.62 -5.35
CA GLU A 196 -21.30 -21.91 -5.94
C GLU A 196 -22.51 -22.51 -5.21
N ALA A 197 -22.54 -22.43 -3.88
CA ALA A 197 -23.68 -22.86 -3.08
C ALA A 197 -24.95 -22.05 -3.41
N LEU A 198 -24.82 -20.74 -3.63
CA LEU A 198 -25.94 -19.89 -4.05
C LEU A 198 -26.43 -20.19 -5.46
N GLN A 199 -25.54 -20.47 -6.40
CA GLN A 199 -25.93 -20.92 -7.74
C GLN A 199 -26.72 -22.23 -7.68
N THR A 200 -26.28 -23.17 -6.84
CA THR A 200 -27.00 -24.42 -6.59
C THR A 200 -28.38 -24.17 -6.00
N LEU A 201 -28.47 -23.25 -5.04
CA LEU A 201 -29.72 -22.84 -4.41
C LEU A 201 -30.68 -22.20 -5.42
N VAL A 202 -30.22 -21.26 -6.24
CA VAL A 202 -31.03 -20.67 -7.34
C VAL A 202 -31.63 -21.76 -8.22
N ASN A 203 -30.84 -22.75 -8.62
CA ASN A 203 -31.32 -23.85 -9.45
C ASN A 203 -32.39 -24.70 -8.74
N LYS A 204 -32.20 -24.98 -7.45
CA LYS A 204 -33.18 -25.71 -6.62
C LYS A 204 -34.51 -24.96 -6.53
N VAL A 205 -34.49 -23.67 -6.19
CA VAL A 205 -35.70 -22.85 -6.05
C VAL A 205 -36.40 -22.68 -7.40
N ARG A 206 -35.63 -22.46 -8.47
CA ARG A 206 -36.15 -22.41 -9.84
C ARG A 206 -36.85 -23.70 -10.24
N PHE A 207 -36.29 -24.87 -9.90
CA PHE A 207 -36.91 -26.16 -10.18
C PHE A 207 -38.22 -26.36 -9.41
N LEU A 208 -38.27 -25.93 -8.15
CA LEU A 208 -39.49 -25.96 -7.33
C LEU A 208 -40.59 -25.07 -7.94
N ARG A 209 -40.23 -23.86 -8.39
CA ARG A 209 -41.14 -22.95 -9.11
C ARG A 209 -41.70 -23.58 -10.38
N LEU A 210 -40.85 -24.14 -11.24
CA LEU A 210 -41.30 -24.76 -12.50
C LEU A 210 -42.22 -25.95 -12.24
N SER A 211 -41.86 -26.79 -11.26
CA SER A 211 -42.69 -27.91 -10.80
C SER A 211 -44.05 -27.41 -10.32
N SER A 212 -44.09 -26.39 -9.46
CA SER A 212 -45.33 -25.79 -8.96
C SER A 212 -46.21 -25.22 -10.08
N CYS A 213 -45.64 -24.49 -11.03
CA CYS A 213 -46.37 -23.96 -12.20
C CYS A 213 -46.93 -25.07 -13.11
N ALA A 214 -46.16 -26.15 -13.30
CA ALA A 214 -46.60 -27.32 -14.06
C ALA A 214 -47.78 -28.01 -13.38
N TRP A 215 -47.72 -28.18 -12.05
CA TRP A 215 -48.83 -28.73 -11.26
C TRP A 215 -50.10 -27.86 -11.36
N CYS A 216 -49.98 -26.54 -11.21
CA CYS A 216 -51.10 -25.61 -11.38
C CYS A 216 -51.72 -25.72 -12.79
N SER A 217 -50.88 -25.82 -13.82
CA SER A 217 -51.32 -25.97 -15.21
C SER A 217 -52.01 -27.31 -15.48
N LEU A 218 -51.54 -28.39 -14.87
CA LEU A 218 -52.14 -29.72 -14.98
C LEU A 218 -53.49 -29.75 -14.29
N ARG A 219 -53.58 -29.19 -13.07
CA ARG A 219 -54.82 -29.08 -12.29
C ARG A 219 -55.89 -28.27 -13.02
N ALA A 220 -55.51 -27.18 -13.68
CA ALA A 220 -56.43 -26.37 -14.48
C ALA A 220 -57.00 -27.12 -15.69
N ARG A 221 -56.29 -28.14 -16.20
CA ARG A 221 -56.72 -28.97 -17.35
C ARG A 221 -57.43 -30.26 -16.94
N ALA A 222 -57.39 -30.65 -15.66
CA ALA A 222 -58.00 -31.88 -15.16
C ALA A 222 -59.53 -31.76 -15.10
N ARG A 223 -60.25 -32.84 -15.46
CA ARG A 223 -61.71 -32.89 -15.39
C ARG A 223 -62.18 -32.80 -13.93
N PRO A 224 -63.39 -32.27 -13.64
CA PRO A 224 -63.86 -32.02 -12.26
C PRO A 224 -63.78 -33.23 -11.32
N GLY A 225 -63.84 -34.47 -11.83
CA GLY A 225 -63.69 -35.70 -11.06
C GLY A 225 -62.25 -36.12 -10.72
N GLU A 226 -61.26 -35.71 -11.53
CA GLU A 226 -59.83 -36.07 -11.38
C GLU A 226 -59.05 -35.04 -10.56
N GLN A 227 -59.63 -33.85 -10.33
CA GLN A 227 -59.01 -32.79 -9.52
C GLN A 227 -58.74 -33.21 -8.07
N ARG A 228 -59.49 -34.19 -7.53
CA ARG A 228 -59.25 -34.75 -6.20
C ARG A 228 -57.95 -35.56 -6.14
N GLU A 229 -57.56 -36.25 -7.21
CA GLU A 229 -56.32 -37.05 -7.22
C GLU A 229 -55.06 -36.16 -7.31
N CYS A 230 -55.15 -35.02 -7.99
CA CYS A 230 -54.07 -34.03 -8.01
C CYS A 230 -53.81 -33.39 -6.62
N LEU A 231 -54.82 -33.34 -5.73
CA LEU A 231 -54.70 -32.81 -4.36
C LEU A 231 -53.98 -33.78 -3.40
N PHE A 232 -53.91 -35.07 -3.72
CA PHE A 232 -53.26 -36.10 -2.88
C PHE A 232 -51.82 -36.41 -3.31
N SER A 233 -51.28 -35.72 -4.31
CA SER A 233 -49.88 -35.86 -4.70
C SER A 233 -48.95 -35.47 -3.54
N PRO A 234 -47.88 -36.24 -3.26
CA PRO A 234 -46.90 -35.93 -2.21
C PRO A 234 -46.33 -34.50 -2.29
N PHE A 235 -46.31 -33.91 -3.49
CA PHE A 235 -45.90 -32.53 -3.72
C PHE A 235 -46.88 -31.49 -3.15
N PHE A 236 -48.20 -31.76 -3.16
CA PHE A 236 -49.20 -30.89 -2.54
C PHE A 236 -49.08 -30.91 -1.01
N PHE A 237 -48.78 -32.08 -0.43
CA PHE A 237 -48.51 -32.21 1.00
C PHE A 237 -47.19 -31.57 1.43
N ALA A 238 -46.17 -31.53 0.57
CA ALA A 238 -44.94 -30.79 0.86
C ALA A 238 -45.17 -29.26 0.83
N TYR A 239 -46.05 -28.77 -0.06
CA TYR A 239 -46.46 -27.36 -0.12
C TYR A 239 -47.32 -26.94 1.08
N MET A 240 -48.23 -27.80 1.54
CA MET A 240 -49.10 -27.58 2.71
C MET A 240 -48.42 -27.86 4.07
N ARG A 241 -47.23 -28.48 4.10
CA ARG A 241 -46.47 -28.75 5.33
C ARG A 241 -45.53 -27.63 5.76
N GLN A 242 -45.49 -26.51 5.04
CA GLN A 242 -44.89 -25.31 5.62
C GLN A 242 -45.86 -24.75 6.67
N PRO A 243 -45.43 -24.48 7.91
CA PRO A 243 -46.32 -23.96 8.94
C PRO A 243 -46.81 -22.59 8.48
N SER A 244 -48.07 -22.54 8.07
CA SER A 244 -48.85 -21.31 8.05
C SER A 244 -48.90 -20.81 9.49
N GLY A 245 -47.99 -19.88 9.83
CA GLY A 245 -47.95 -19.21 11.11
C GLY A 245 -49.29 -18.56 11.38
N PHE A 246 -49.93 -18.99 12.47
CA PHE A 246 -50.88 -18.20 13.24
C PHE A 246 -50.11 -17.23 14.14
#